data_AF-A0A813W2I2-F1
#
_entry.id   AF-A0A813W2I2-F1
#
_cell.length_a   1.000
_cell.length_b   1.000
_cell.length_c   1.000
_cell.angle_alpha   90.00
_cell.angle_beta   90.00
_cell.angle_gamma   90.00
#
_symmetry.space_group_name_H-M   'P 1'
#
loop_
_entity.id
_entity.type
_entity.pdbx_description
1 polymer ?
#
loop_
_entity_poly.entity_id
_entity_poly.type
_entity_poly.pdbx_seq_one_letter_code
_entity_poly.pdbx_strand_id
1 'polypeptide(L)'
;MSDWFSPSFLMQNISSNEKQQTQLRIIGIQQLDDFYTLSYPFLTCPETIAHLRQTKVMFLMRGLPGSGKSTIVTILKRIYSKSVVVCSADNYFIDSQGNYNFNRDKIGEAHLRCQQQTEDACKNNILAVIVDNTNIRMDECKPYFQKASNYGYIVIIVEPRTNWKRDANILMNRNTHKVPMDIIEARLRQYQPLIPFYFGLFLNHEQSNYVLQEAYDYFQQTLQIFPQLKKDLAQISRDKNTAVHNLLSRSNMSVQTKILHCTMKFIGKITDQSRKDYTNYAANRLISHSLGKMFRAYIVGFTITPRTLAARLLFPDRHAWALWDQDDNELPKNESASSSSSSSSQIVTNDNKKSRPHRRNNKSKITTTDNLNTNDDYNTSMVRSLGDDDILLVDKVLTSNISEKISFLHPTFGYLSRAHLTCGVAPGINASQTGSDILDMIKKESDIIEKNIPIPESNDERTVMKFFGNGNCIVYLKEPIPIETIFSGYFH
;
A
#
# COMPACT_ATOMS: atom_id res chain seq x y z
N MET A 1 -1.99 2.57 -25.93
CA MET A 1 -1.32 2.97 -24.66
C MET A 1 -0.22 1.99 -24.20
N SER A 2 0.35 1.16 -25.09
CA SER A 2 1.39 0.17 -24.77
C SER A 2 2.84 0.68 -24.88
N ASP A 3 3.08 1.82 -25.54
CA ASP A 3 4.44 2.18 -25.95
C ASP A 3 5.25 2.97 -24.91
N TRP A 4 4.60 3.51 -23.87
CA TRP A 4 5.25 4.32 -22.83
C TRP A 4 6.26 3.54 -21.98
N PHE A 5 6.14 2.21 -21.98
CA PHE A 5 7.01 1.29 -21.23
C PHE A 5 7.91 0.44 -22.13
N SER A 6 7.91 0.68 -23.45
CA SER A 6 8.92 0.07 -24.30
C SER A 6 10.28 0.68 -23.94
N PRO A 7 11.34 -0.11 -23.74
CA PRO A 7 12.63 0.45 -23.37
C PRO A 7 13.28 1.25 -24.49
N SER A 8 12.86 1.05 -25.75
CA SER A 8 13.18 1.94 -26.85
C SER A 8 12.59 3.34 -26.63
N PHE A 9 11.32 3.44 -26.23
CA PHE A 9 10.67 4.71 -25.88
C PHE A 9 11.23 5.34 -24.60
N LEU A 10 11.54 4.53 -23.58
CA LEU A 10 12.19 5.01 -22.36
C LEU A 10 13.62 5.49 -22.65
N MET A 11 14.43 4.78 -23.44
CA MET A 11 15.77 5.25 -23.84
C MET A 11 15.73 6.51 -24.70
N GLN A 12 14.76 6.65 -25.60
CA GLN A 12 14.60 7.88 -26.40
C GLN A 12 14.15 9.08 -25.55
N ASN A 13 13.27 8.89 -24.55
CA ASN A 13 12.83 9.95 -23.64
C ASN A 13 13.78 10.22 -22.45
N ILE A 14 14.68 9.30 -22.11
CA ILE A 14 15.78 9.52 -21.15
C ILE A 14 16.70 10.65 -21.64
N SER A 15 16.68 10.99 -22.93
CA SER A 15 17.52 12.02 -23.55
C SER A 15 17.26 13.46 -23.07
N SER A 16 16.16 13.76 -22.36
CA SER A 16 15.78 15.15 -22.00
C SER A 16 15.91 15.55 -20.53
N ASN A 17 16.09 14.60 -19.58
CA ASN A 17 16.21 14.91 -18.14
C ASN A 17 17.59 14.56 -17.58
N GLU A 18 18.44 15.58 -17.39
CA GLU A 18 19.84 15.43 -16.93
C GLU A 18 19.95 14.66 -15.60
N LYS A 19 19.07 14.93 -14.62
CA LYS A 19 19.10 14.25 -13.31
C LYS A 19 18.90 12.75 -13.44
N GLN A 20 18.00 12.34 -14.33
CA GLN A 20 17.73 10.93 -14.59
C GLN A 20 18.89 10.26 -15.33
N GLN A 21 19.51 10.93 -16.30
CA GLN A 21 20.72 10.41 -16.97
C GLN A 21 21.90 10.25 -16.01
N THR A 22 22.15 11.24 -15.15
CA THR A 22 23.20 11.13 -14.11
C THR A 22 22.95 9.92 -13.22
N GLN A 23 21.69 9.69 -12.82
CA GLN A 23 21.33 8.56 -11.97
C GLN A 23 21.56 7.21 -12.66
N LEU A 24 21.21 7.07 -13.94
CA LEU A 24 21.48 5.84 -14.71
C LEU A 24 22.98 5.54 -14.84
N ARG A 25 23.81 6.58 -15.02
CA ARG A 25 25.28 6.45 -15.01
C ARG A 25 25.82 6.02 -13.64
N ILE A 26 25.26 6.54 -12.53
CA ILE A 26 25.63 6.12 -11.16
C ILE A 26 25.35 4.63 -10.94
N ILE A 27 24.27 4.11 -11.51
CA ILE A 27 23.89 2.68 -11.41
C ILE A 27 24.78 1.80 -12.30
N GLY A 28 25.46 2.38 -13.29
CA GLY A 28 26.28 1.65 -14.25
C GLY A 28 25.45 0.90 -15.29
N ILE A 29 24.24 1.37 -15.61
CA ILE A 29 23.44 0.83 -16.72
C ILE A 29 24.16 1.19 -18.02
N GLN A 30 24.71 0.18 -18.70
CA GLN A 30 25.48 0.35 -19.93
C GLN A 30 24.73 -0.20 -21.14
N GLN A 31 23.80 -1.14 -20.94
CA GLN A 31 23.06 -1.81 -22.00
C GLN A 31 21.54 -1.88 -21.71
N LEU A 32 20.75 -2.16 -22.74
CA LEU A 32 19.28 -2.25 -22.64
C LEU A 32 18.83 -3.33 -21.64
N ASP A 33 19.55 -4.44 -21.57
CA ASP A 33 19.29 -5.54 -20.64
C ASP A 33 19.52 -5.15 -19.17
N ASP A 34 20.51 -4.30 -18.90
CA ASP A 34 20.71 -3.72 -17.56
C ASP A 34 19.51 -2.86 -17.17
N PHE A 35 18.99 -2.08 -18.12
CA PHE A 35 17.81 -1.25 -17.89
C PHE A 35 16.58 -2.11 -17.55
N TYR A 36 16.33 -3.19 -18.29
CA TYR A 36 15.23 -4.10 -17.97
C TYR A 36 15.34 -4.74 -16.57
N THR A 37 16.54 -5.13 -16.18
CA THR A 37 16.77 -5.87 -14.93
C THR A 37 16.91 -4.98 -13.69
N LEU A 38 17.29 -3.70 -13.87
CA LEU A 38 17.58 -2.73 -12.81
C LEU A 38 16.63 -1.52 -12.77
N SER A 39 15.60 -1.47 -13.62
CA SER A 39 14.61 -0.37 -13.62
C SER A 39 13.64 -0.44 -12.45
N TYR A 40 14.14 -0.24 -11.23
CA TYR A 40 13.33 -0.06 -10.04
C TYR A 40 13.23 1.44 -9.69
N PRO A 41 12.04 1.95 -9.32
CA PRO A 41 11.87 3.36 -8.94
C PRO A 41 12.87 3.80 -7.85
N PHE A 42 13.11 2.95 -6.85
CA PHE A 42 14.06 3.19 -5.76
C PHE A 42 15.55 3.13 -6.16
N LEU A 43 15.86 2.80 -7.42
CA LEU A 43 17.21 2.88 -8.00
C LEU A 43 17.32 3.97 -9.07
N THR A 44 16.27 4.16 -9.89
CA THR A 44 16.34 4.96 -11.12
C THR A 44 15.58 6.30 -11.08
N CYS A 45 14.63 6.51 -10.16
CA CYS A 45 13.86 7.75 -10.06
C CYS A 45 14.45 8.68 -8.99
N PRO A 46 15.03 9.84 -9.37
CA PRO A 46 15.68 10.76 -8.43
C PRO A 46 14.79 11.23 -7.28
N GLU A 47 13.52 11.52 -7.55
CA GLU A 47 12.54 11.98 -6.56
C GLU A 47 12.22 10.87 -5.55
N THR A 48 12.04 9.64 -6.05
CA THR A 48 11.84 8.46 -5.20
C THR A 48 13.05 8.23 -4.31
N ILE A 49 14.26 8.30 -4.85
CA ILE A 49 15.50 8.12 -4.10
C ILE A 49 15.69 9.22 -3.05
N ALA A 50 15.42 10.48 -3.42
CA ALA A 50 15.53 11.62 -2.52
C ALA A 50 14.59 11.45 -1.32
N HIS A 51 13.34 11.04 -1.57
CA HIS A 51 12.37 10.75 -0.53
C HIS A 51 12.80 9.55 0.34
N LEU A 52 13.20 8.43 -0.27
CA LEU A 52 13.63 7.23 0.46
C LEU A 52 14.89 7.45 1.31
N ARG A 53 15.77 8.39 0.95
CA ARG A 53 16.93 8.78 1.76
C ARG A 53 16.57 9.48 3.07
N GLN A 54 15.32 9.87 3.27
CA GLN A 54 14.80 10.49 4.49
C GLN A 54 13.76 9.59 5.18
N THR A 55 13.54 8.38 4.67
CA THR A 55 12.47 7.47 5.09
C THR A 55 13.08 6.20 5.64
N LYS A 56 12.55 5.71 6.78
CA LYS A 56 12.87 4.38 7.30
C LYS A 56 12.33 3.31 6.36
N VAL A 57 13.22 2.68 5.60
CA VAL A 57 12.88 1.69 4.57
C VAL A 57 13.67 0.40 4.81
N MET A 58 12.95 -0.72 4.72
CA MET A 58 13.55 -2.06 4.76
C MET A 58 13.46 -2.69 3.37
N PHE A 59 14.59 -2.81 2.69
CA PHE A 59 14.69 -3.55 1.43
C PHE A 59 14.85 -5.04 1.75
N LEU A 60 13.77 -5.81 1.63
CA LEU A 60 13.80 -7.26 1.83
C LEU A 60 14.09 -7.94 0.48
N MET A 61 15.32 -8.40 0.29
CA MET A 61 15.68 -9.11 -0.94
C MET A 61 14.94 -10.44 -1.00
N ARG A 62 14.49 -10.85 -2.20
CA ARG A 62 13.78 -12.11 -2.43
C ARG A 62 14.30 -12.79 -3.69
N GLY A 63 14.83 -14.00 -3.56
CA GLY A 63 15.30 -14.80 -4.70
C GLY A 63 16.39 -15.81 -4.34
N LEU A 64 16.55 -16.83 -5.18
CA LEU A 64 17.54 -17.88 -4.97
C LEU A 64 18.98 -17.39 -5.21
N PRO A 65 20.01 -18.11 -4.71
CA PRO A 65 21.40 -17.87 -5.09
C PRO A 65 21.57 -17.83 -6.61
N GLY A 66 22.37 -16.89 -7.14
CA GLY A 66 22.56 -16.70 -8.59
C GLY A 66 21.49 -15.85 -9.29
N SER A 67 20.41 -15.44 -8.61
CA SER A 67 19.30 -14.69 -9.25
C SER A 67 19.61 -13.20 -9.54
N GLY A 68 20.73 -12.67 -9.05
CA GLY A 68 21.12 -11.26 -9.23
C GLY A 68 20.89 -10.34 -8.02
N LYS A 69 20.57 -10.90 -6.83
CA LYS A 69 20.36 -10.10 -5.60
C LYS A 69 21.57 -9.23 -5.24
N SER A 70 22.77 -9.81 -5.21
CA SER A 70 23.99 -9.12 -4.78
C SER A 70 24.32 -7.90 -5.66
N THR A 71 23.97 -7.95 -6.95
CA THR A 71 24.06 -6.80 -7.87
C THR A 71 23.18 -5.64 -7.37
N ILE A 72 21.90 -5.90 -7.07
CA ILE A 72 20.97 -4.89 -6.57
C ILE A 72 21.41 -4.36 -5.20
N VAL A 73 21.86 -5.25 -4.30
CA VAL A 73 22.36 -4.86 -2.96
C VAL A 73 23.56 -3.93 -3.06
N THR A 74 24.49 -4.19 -3.98
CA THR A 74 25.66 -3.33 -4.23
C THR A 74 25.23 -1.93 -4.68
N ILE A 75 24.25 -1.84 -5.58
CA ILE A 75 23.70 -0.57 -6.06
C ILE A 75 22.98 0.17 -4.92
N LEU A 76 22.14 -0.53 -4.14
CA LEU A 76 21.45 0.05 -2.99
C LEU A 76 22.46 0.65 -1.98
N LYS A 77 23.53 -0.07 -1.64
CA LYS A 77 24.61 0.44 -0.77
C LYS A 77 25.21 1.74 -1.31
N ARG A 78 25.44 1.83 -2.62
CA ARG A 78 25.98 3.05 -3.25
C ARG A 78 24.98 4.22 -3.19
N ILE A 79 23.70 3.98 -3.48
CA ILE A 79 22.67 5.02 -3.54
C ILE A 79 22.33 5.55 -2.14
N TYR A 80 22.26 4.68 -1.14
CA TYR A 80 21.84 4.99 0.23
C TYR A 80 23.02 5.07 1.22
N SER A 81 24.24 5.27 0.71
CA SER A 81 25.51 5.15 1.45
C SER A 81 25.63 5.95 2.75
N LYS A 82 24.87 7.03 2.90
CA LYS A 82 24.88 7.86 4.13
C LYS A 82 24.27 7.17 5.35
N SER A 83 23.32 6.25 5.16
CA SER A 83 22.61 5.59 6.25
C SER A 83 22.06 4.24 5.76
N VAL A 84 22.95 3.26 5.64
CA VAL A 84 22.60 1.92 5.16
C VAL A 84 23.33 0.82 5.92
N VAL A 85 22.59 -0.26 6.25
CA VAL A 85 23.15 -1.50 6.80
C VAL A 85 22.66 -2.68 5.97
N VAL A 86 23.57 -3.62 5.66
CA VAL A 86 23.23 -4.89 5.02
C VAL A 86 23.31 -6.00 6.06
N CYS A 87 22.19 -6.67 6.28
CA CYS A 87 22.06 -7.83 7.14
C CYS A 87 21.95 -9.09 6.27
N SER A 88 22.83 -10.07 6.48
CA SER A 88 22.80 -11.34 5.76
C SER A 88 23.24 -12.47 6.69
N ALA A 89 22.57 -13.61 6.59
CA ALA A 89 22.97 -14.81 7.31
C ALA A 89 24.31 -15.36 6.79
N ASP A 90 24.64 -15.15 5.51
CA ASP A 90 25.89 -15.62 4.92
C ASP A 90 27.13 -14.99 5.57
N ASN A 91 27.01 -13.77 6.09
CA ASN A 91 28.08 -13.09 6.83
C ASN A 91 28.53 -13.85 8.08
N TYR A 92 27.69 -14.72 8.64
CA TYR A 92 28.06 -15.56 9.80
C TYR A 92 29.18 -16.55 9.43
N PHE A 93 29.23 -17.00 8.18
CA PHE A 93 30.16 -18.02 7.71
C PHE A 93 31.45 -17.44 7.12
N ILE A 94 31.63 -16.12 7.15
CA ILE A 94 32.83 -15.45 6.66
C ILE A 94 33.82 -15.33 7.83
N ASP A 95 35.03 -15.89 7.68
CA ASP A 95 36.09 -15.76 8.68
C ASP A 95 36.81 -14.41 8.63
N SER A 96 37.75 -14.18 9.55
CA SER A 96 38.52 -12.92 9.61
C SER A 96 39.43 -12.69 8.39
N GLN A 97 39.69 -13.71 7.58
CA GLN A 97 40.46 -13.63 6.34
C GLN A 97 39.54 -13.45 5.10
N GLY A 98 38.23 -13.47 5.29
CA GLY A 98 37.24 -13.33 4.22
C GLY A 98 36.81 -14.64 3.56
N ASN A 99 37.24 -15.81 4.05
CA ASN A 99 36.85 -17.09 3.46
C ASN A 99 35.47 -17.52 3.92
N TYR A 100 34.69 -18.10 3.01
CA TYR A 100 33.35 -18.62 3.28
C TYR A 100 33.40 -20.09 3.76
N ASN A 101 33.10 -20.33 5.03
CA ASN A 101 33.18 -21.61 5.71
C ASN A 101 31.78 -22.09 6.13
N PHE A 102 31.01 -22.61 5.19
CA PHE A 102 29.63 -23.05 5.43
C PHE A 102 29.57 -24.24 6.40
N ASN A 103 28.71 -24.13 7.41
CA ASN A 103 28.36 -25.23 8.31
C ASN A 103 26.84 -25.32 8.44
N ARG A 104 26.28 -26.46 8.01
CA ARG A 104 24.84 -26.72 8.00
C ARG A 104 24.22 -26.65 9.41
N ASP A 105 24.94 -27.08 10.44
CA ASP A 105 24.42 -27.13 11.81
C ASP A 105 24.27 -25.72 12.42
N LYS A 106 24.97 -24.73 11.85
CA LYS A 106 24.95 -23.34 12.32
C LYS A 106 23.98 -22.43 11.55
N ILE A 107 23.20 -22.96 10.61
CA ILE A 107 22.22 -22.17 9.83
C ILE A 107 21.23 -21.44 10.75
N GLY A 108 20.73 -22.11 11.79
CA GLY A 108 19.81 -21.51 12.75
C GLY A 108 20.42 -20.30 13.47
N GLU A 109 21.65 -20.44 13.96
CA GLU A 109 22.40 -19.35 14.60
C GLU A 109 22.71 -18.20 13.63
N ALA A 110 23.08 -18.53 12.39
CA ALA A 110 23.34 -17.55 11.34
C ALA A 110 22.11 -16.67 11.05
N HIS A 111 20.93 -17.29 10.93
CA HIS A 111 19.68 -16.56 10.76
C HIS A 111 19.31 -15.75 12.01
N LEU A 112 19.50 -16.28 13.21
CA LEU A 112 19.24 -15.54 14.45
C LEU A 112 20.13 -14.30 14.56
N ARG A 113 21.43 -14.42 14.25
CA ARG A 113 22.36 -13.29 14.21
C ARG A 113 21.96 -12.25 13.17
N CYS A 114 21.55 -12.67 11.98
CA CYS A 114 21.05 -11.76 10.94
C CYS A 114 19.78 -11.01 11.40
N GLN A 115 18.86 -11.70 12.08
CA GLN A 115 17.68 -11.07 12.65
C GLN A 115 18.03 -10.05 13.75
N GLN A 116 18.97 -10.37 14.64
CA GLN A 116 19.47 -9.45 15.66
C GLN A 116 20.11 -8.19 15.03
N GLN A 117 21.00 -8.37 14.04
CA GLN A 117 21.59 -7.24 13.31
C GLN A 117 20.53 -6.35 12.65
N THR A 118 19.49 -6.96 12.09
CA THR A 118 18.36 -6.20 11.50
C THR A 118 17.63 -5.40 12.57
N GLU A 119 17.38 -6.00 13.73
CA GLU A 119 16.71 -5.33 14.85
C GLU A 119 17.56 -4.19 15.42
N ASP A 120 18.86 -4.40 15.59
CA ASP A 120 19.79 -3.38 16.07
C ASP A 120 19.87 -2.20 15.10
N ALA A 121 19.90 -2.46 13.79
CA ALA A 121 19.84 -1.40 12.78
C ALA A 121 18.52 -0.60 12.87
N CYS A 122 17.40 -1.28 13.08
CA CYS A 122 16.10 -0.63 13.28
C CYS A 122 16.05 0.21 14.57
N LYS A 123 16.55 -0.32 15.70
CA LYS A 123 16.65 0.40 16.99
C LYS A 123 17.52 1.64 16.88
N ASN A 124 18.61 1.55 16.13
CA ASN A 124 19.53 2.66 15.87
C ASN A 124 19.04 3.63 14.80
N ASN A 125 17.79 3.51 14.33
CA ASN A 125 17.16 4.39 13.35
C ASN A 125 17.94 4.51 12.02
N ILE A 126 18.64 3.45 11.59
CA ILE A 126 19.29 3.42 10.27
C ILE A 126 18.23 3.53 9.19
N LEU A 127 18.32 4.52 8.29
CA LEU A 127 17.24 4.81 7.35
C LEU A 127 17.03 3.68 6.35
N ALA A 128 18.09 3.12 5.77
CA ALA A 128 17.99 1.98 4.85
C ALA A 128 18.53 0.68 5.46
N VAL A 129 17.66 -0.29 5.72
CA VAL A 129 18.06 -1.63 6.17
C VAL A 129 17.83 -2.63 5.04
N ILE A 130 18.89 -3.28 4.58
CA ILE A 130 18.83 -4.26 3.49
C ILE A 130 18.99 -5.65 4.08
N VAL A 131 18.01 -6.52 3.87
CA VAL A 131 18.07 -7.93 4.29
C VAL A 131 18.39 -8.77 3.06
N ASP A 132 19.66 -9.17 2.92
CA ASP A 132 20.17 -9.96 1.79
C ASP A 132 20.16 -11.46 2.10
N ASN A 133 18.95 -12.00 2.18
CA ASN A 133 18.69 -13.44 2.30
C ASN A 133 17.81 -13.92 1.14
N THR A 134 17.50 -15.21 1.09
CA THR A 134 16.67 -15.77 0.00
C THR A 134 15.19 -15.40 0.11
N ASN A 135 14.63 -15.43 1.32
CA ASN A 135 13.28 -14.93 1.67
C ASN A 135 12.17 -15.40 0.70
N ILE A 136 12.18 -16.69 0.35
CA ILE A 136 11.27 -17.25 -0.67
C ILE A 136 9.96 -17.78 -0.08
N ARG A 137 9.86 -17.85 1.24
CA ARG A 137 8.68 -18.30 1.99
C ARG A 137 8.26 -17.27 3.03
N MET A 138 6.97 -17.25 3.38
CA MET A 138 6.42 -16.28 4.31
C MET A 138 7.03 -16.37 5.72
N ASP A 139 7.31 -17.58 6.20
CA ASP A 139 7.92 -17.82 7.51
C ASP A 139 9.37 -17.31 7.60
N GLU A 140 10.11 -17.33 6.49
CA GLU A 140 11.45 -16.72 6.40
C GLU A 140 11.39 -15.19 6.51
N CYS A 141 10.34 -14.58 5.96
CA CYS A 141 10.15 -13.12 5.95
C CYS A 141 9.56 -12.57 7.25
N LYS A 142 8.73 -13.36 7.94
CA LYS A 142 7.94 -12.93 9.11
C LYS A 142 8.75 -12.21 10.20
N PRO A 143 9.95 -12.69 10.62
CA PRO A 143 10.74 -12.01 11.64
C PRO A 143 11.15 -10.59 11.23
N TYR A 144 11.32 -10.33 9.94
CA TYR A 144 11.69 -9.03 9.40
C TYR A 144 10.48 -8.09 9.26
N PHE A 145 9.33 -8.62 8.83
CA PHE A 145 8.07 -7.86 8.80
C PHE A 145 7.66 -7.37 10.20
N GLN A 146 7.78 -8.23 11.21
CA GLN A 146 7.51 -7.84 12.60
C GLN A 146 8.45 -6.74 13.08
N LYS A 147 9.76 -6.82 12.79
CA LYS A 147 10.72 -5.77 13.11
C LYS A 147 10.37 -4.47 12.38
N ALA A 148 10.08 -4.54 11.09
CA ALA A 148 9.71 -3.37 10.32
C ALA A 148 8.46 -2.68 10.89
N SER A 149 7.42 -3.44 11.23
CA SER A 149 6.20 -2.91 11.86
C SER A 149 6.50 -2.26 13.22
N ASN A 150 7.25 -2.95 14.09
CA ASN A 150 7.58 -2.47 15.43
C ASN A 150 8.39 -1.16 15.44
N TYR A 151 9.27 -0.96 14.46
CA TYR A 151 10.17 0.20 14.41
C TYR A 151 9.76 1.26 13.36
N GLY A 152 8.60 1.09 12.71
CA GLY A 152 8.08 2.02 11.72
C GLY A 152 8.92 2.08 10.45
N TYR A 153 9.21 0.93 9.83
CA TYR A 153 9.86 0.82 8.53
C TYR A 153 8.86 0.43 7.45
N ILE A 154 8.93 1.12 6.30
CA ILE A 154 8.23 0.70 5.09
C ILE A 154 9.04 -0.43 4.47
N VAL A 155 8.42 -1.60 4.32
CA VAL A 155 9.07 -2.76 3.68
C VAL A 155 8.92 -2.65 2.17
N ILE A 156 10.00 -2.80 1.41
CA ILE A 156 9.99 -2.96 -0.04
C ILE A 156 10.54 -4.36 -0.35
N ILE A 157 9.69 -5.23 -0.91
CA ILE A 157 10.14 -6.54 -1.40
C ILE A 157 10.90 -6.34 -2.70
N VAL A 158 12.16 -6.78 -2.74
CA VAL A 158 13.03 -6.63 -3.89
C VAL A 158 13.31 -8.00 -4.51
N GLU A 159 12.54 -8.34 -5.54
CA GLU A 159 12.78 -9.53 -6.35
C GLU A 159 13.52 -9.13 -7.63
N PRO A 160 14.68 -9.77 -7.96
CA PRO A 160 15.35 -9.53 -9.23
C PRO A 160 14.41 -9.69 -10.44
N ARG A 161 14.64 -8.89 -11.48
CA ARG A 161 13.89 -8.93 -12.75
C ARG A 161 14.64 -9.65 -13.87
N THR A 162 15.69 -10.39 -13.51
CA THR A 162 16.43 -11.23 -14.45
C THR A 162 15.52 -12.32 -15.02
N ASN A 163 15.57 -12.55 -16.33
CA ASN A 163 14.71 -13.55 -16.99
C ASN A 163 15.01 -14.98 -16.51
N TRP A 164 16.21 -15.22 -15.96
CA TRP A 164 16.64 -16.52 -15.43
C TRP A 164 16.44 -16.68 -13.91
N LYS A 165 15.77 -15.75 -13.21
CA LYS A 165 15.65 -15.77 -11.74
C LYS A 165 15.03 -17.04 -11.14
N ARG A 166 14.42 -17.89 -11.97
CA ARG A 166 13.84 -19.19 -11.62
C ARG A 166 14.38 -20.36 -12.47
N ASP A 167 15.42 -20.14 -13.28
CA ASP A 167 16.07 -21.18 -14.08
C ASP A 167 17.14 -21.89 -13.25
N ALA A 168 16.90 -23.14 -12.85
CA ALA A 168 17.79 -23.88 -11.97
C ALA A 168 19.22 -24.03 -12.52
N ASN A 169 19.37 -24.29 -13.82
CA ASN A 169 20.67 -24.48 -14.46
C ASN A 169 21.49 -23.19 -14.43
N ILE A 170 20.86 -22.06 -14.78
CA ILE A 170 21.54 -20.76 -14.78
C ILE A 170 21.85 -20.34 -13.34
N LEU A 171 20.94 -20.54 -12.39
CA LEU A 171 21.17 -20.23 -10.97
C LEU A 171 22.33 -21.04 -10.39
N MET A 172 22.46 -22.32 -10.73
CA MET A 172 23.58 -23.16 -10.31
C MET A 172 24.91 -22.60 -10.82
N ASN A 173 24.98 -22.25 -12.11
CA ASN A 173 26.22 -21.77 -12.72
C ASN A 173 26.63 -20.36 -12.24
N ARG A 174 25.65 -19.52 -11.84
CA ARG A 174 25.89 -18.13 -11.44
C ARG A 174 26.04 -17.92 -9.94
N ASN A 175 25.76 -18.91 -9.10
CA ASN A 175 25.83 -18.72 -7.65
C ASN A 175 27.28 -18.86 -7.14
N THR A 176 27.70 -17.92 -6.29
CA THR A 176 29.07 -17.82 -5.77
C THR A 176 29.36 -18.82 -4.65
N HIS A 177 28.33 -19.31 -3.97
CA HIS A 177 28.45 -20.23 -2.83
C HIS A 177 28.44 -21.71 -3.24
N LYS A 178 28.46 -22.00 -4.55
CA LYS A 178 28.46 -23.36 -5.12
C LYS A 178 27.33 -24.24 -4.58
N VAL A 179 26.15 -23.65 -4.39
CA VAL A 179 24.94 -24.35 -3.97
C VAL A 179 24.57 -25.39 -5.05
N PRO A 180 24.46 -26.68 -4.68
CA PRO A 180 24.15 -27.76 -5.62
C PRO A 180 22.77 -27.65 -6.29
N MET A 181 22.62 -28.29 -7.45
CA MET A 181 21.40 -28.29 -8.27
C MET A 181 20.16 -28.80 -7.51
N ASP A 182 20.30 -29.93 -6.81
CA ASP A 182 19.22 -30.56 -6.05
C ASP A 182 18.67 -29.62 -4.96
N ILE A 183 19.55 -28.84 -4.31
CA ILE A 183 19.17 -27.82 -3.34
C ILE A 183 18.47 -26.65 -4.02
N ILE A 184 18.97 -26.16 -5.17
CA ILE A 184 18.31 -25.09 -5.94
C ILE A 184 16.89 -25.51 -6.35
N GLU A 185 16.74 -26.70 -6.92
CA GLU A 185 15.44 -27.23 -7.32
C GLU A 185 14.49 -27.42 -6.14
N ALA A 186 15.00 -27.93 -5.00
CA ALA A 186 14.22 -28.05 -3.79
C ALA A 186 13.72 -26.69 -3.28
N ARG A 187 14.58 -25.67 -3.33
CA ARG A 187 14.21 -24.29 -2.96
C ARG A 187 13.22 -23.68 -3.97
N LEU A 188 13.35 -23.95 -5.26
CA LEU A 188 12.37 -23.49 -6.27
C LEU A 188 10.97 -24.06 -6.01
N ARG A 189 10.87 -25.35 -5.65
CA ARG A 189 9.59 -25.97 -5.28
C ARG A 189 8.93 -25.34 -4.04
N GLN A 190 9.72 -24.69 -3.19
CA GLN A 190 9.26 -24.02 -1.97
C GLN A 190 8.91 -22.54 -2.19
N TYR A 191 9.06 -22.00 -3.40
CA TYR A 191 8.85 -20.57 -3.67
C TYR A 191 7.38 -20.19 -3.54
N GLN A 192 7.02 -19.40 -2.52
CA GLN A 192 5.64 -19.04 -2.19
C GLN A 192 5.38 -17.56 -2.46
N PRO A 193 4.17 -17.15 -2.89
CA PRO A 193 3.80 -15.73 -2.98
C PRO A 193 3.86 -15.06 -1.60
N LEU A 194 4.43 -13.86 -1.55
CA LEU A 194 4.37 -13.01 -0.36
C LEU A 194 3.17 -12.08 -0.49
N ILE A 195 2.04 -12.49 0.08
CA ILE A 195 0.78 -11.74 -0.02
C ILE A 195 0.71 -10.73 1.14
N PRO A 196 0.70 -9.41 0.86
CA PRO A 196 0.50 -8.41 1.90
C PRO A 196 -0.96 -8.42 2.39
N PHE A 197 -1.18 -7.95 3.60
CA PHE A 197 -2.53 -7.73 4.13
C PHE A 197 -3.26 -6.63 3.37
N TYR A 198 -2.54 -5.61 2.91
CA TYR A 198 -3.00 -4.61 1.95
C TYR A 198 -1.82 -3.97 1.21
N PHE A 199 -2.08 -3.46 0.01
CA PHE A 199 -1.23 -2.49 -0.66
C PHE A 199 -1.66 -1.07 -0.30
N GLY A 200 -0.70 -0.17 -0.15
CA GLY A 200 -0.97 1.22 0.24
C GLY A 200 0.14 2.18 -0.18
N LEU A 201 -0.21 3.46 -0.09
CA LEU A 201 0.70 4.60 -0.20
C LEU A 201 1.03 5.06 1.22
N PHE A 202 2.27 4.86 1.66
CA PHE A 202 2.72 5.10 3.03
C PHE A 202 3.48 6.42 3.13
N LEU A 203 3.15 7.24 4.13
CA LEU A 203 3.95 8.41 4.48
C LEU A 203 5.23 8.01 5.21
N ASN A 204 6.20 8.91 5.25
CA ASN A 204 7.30 8.78 6.20
C ASN A 204 6.85 9.22 7.61
N HIS A 205 7.71 9.04 8.61
CA HIS A 205 7.38 9.35 10.01
C HIS A 205 7.15 10.85 10.24
N GLU A 206 7.96 11.70 9.63
CA GLU A 206 7.84 13.17 9.76
C GLU A 206 6.52 13.68 9.19
N GLN A 207 6.19 13.30 7.96
CA GLN A 207 4.92 13.65 7.32
C GLN A 207 3.71 13.04 8.04
N SER A 208 3.82 11.82 8.55
CA SER A 208 2.75 11.22 9.36
C SER A 208 2.44 12.07 10.59
N ASN A 209 3.47 12.51 11.32
CA ASN A 209 3.31 13.36 12.50
C ASN A 209 2.74 14.74 12.14
N TYR A 210 3.23 15.34 11.06
CA TYR A 210 2.72 16.61 10.57
C TYR A 210 1.23 16.54 10.25
N VAL A 211 0.80 15.53 9.49
CA VAL A 211 -0.61 15.34 9.13
C VAL A 211 -1.49 15.05 10.35
N LEU A 212 -1.00 14.29 11.32
CA LEU A 212 -1.73 14.06 12.58
C LEU A 212 -1.91 15.35 13.38
N GLN A 213 -0.89 16.22 13.40
CA GLN A 213 -0.96 17.51 14.08
C GLN A 213 -1.98 18.44 13.40
N GLU A 214 -1.92 18.57 12.07
CA GLU A 214 -2.89 19.35 11.29
C GLU A 214 -4.33 18.84 11.51
N ALA A 215 -4.52 17.52 11.45
CA ALA A 215 -5.84 16.92 11.68
C ALA A 215 -6.38 17.24 13.09
N TYR A 216 -5.52 17.23 14.10
CA TYR A 216 -5.88 17.61 15.46
C TYR A 216 -6.25 19.09 15.56
N ASP A 217 -5.43 19.98 14.98
CA ASP A 217 -5.64 21.42 15.07
C ASP A 217 -6.94 21.84 14.38
N TYR A 218 -7.23 21.30 13.19
CA TYR A 218 -8.50 21.54 12.51
C TYR A 218 -9.69 20.94 13.26
N PHE A 219 -9.54 19.75 13.84
CA PHE A 219 -10.60 19.19 14.70
C PHE A 219 -10.90 20.13 15.89
N GLN A 220 -9.88 20.64 16.60
CA GLN A 220 -10.09 21.57 17.70
C GLN A 220 -10.77 22.87 17.25
N GLN A 221 -10.38 23.41 16.09
CA GLN A 221 -11.03 24.59 15.52
C GLN A 221 -12.52 24.33 15.23
N THR A 222 -12.88 23.17 14.68
CA THR A 222 -14.31 22.84 14.44
C THR A 222 -15.13 22.77 15.74
N LEU A 223 -14.54 22.31 16.85
CA LEU A 223 -15.22 22.29 18.15
C LEU A 223 -15.45 23.69 18.73
N GLN A 224 -14.57 24.65 18.40
CA GLN A 224 -14.70 26.04 18.83
C GLN A 224 -15.75 26.78 18.00
N ILE A 225 -15.73 26.59 16.68
CA ILE A 225 -16.64 27.22 15.73
C ILE A 225 -18.06 26.65 15.85
N PHE A 226 -18.19 25.33 16.06
CA PHE A 226 -19.48 24.65 16.16
C PHE A 226 -19.67 24.05 17.57
N PRO A 227 -20.14 24.82 18.57
CA PRO A 227 -20.40 24.29 19.91
C PRO A 227 -21.37 23.09 19.92
N GLN A 228 -22.27 23.00 18.94
CA GLN A 228 -23.18 21.86 18.78
C GLN A 228 -22.43 20.58 18.38
N LEU A 229 -21.38 20.66 17.56
CA LEU A 229 -20.52 19.51 17.25
C LEU A 229 -19.93 18.90 18.53
N LYS A 230 -19.44 19.75 19.44
CA LYS A 230 -18.93 19.32 20.74
C LYS A 230 -20.00 18.62 21.58
N LYS A 231 -21.23 19.13 21.59
CA LYS A 231 -22.37 18.53 22.31
C LYS A 231 -22.74 17.17 21.72
N ASP A 232 -22.88 17.09 20.40
CA ASP A 232 -23.24 15.84 19.69
C ASP A 232 -22.20 14.75 19.98
N LEU A 233 -20.91 15.07 19.83
CA LEU A 233 -19.83 14.13 20.12
C LEU A 233 -19.83 13.72 21.60
N ALA A 234 -20.07 14.65 22.53
CA ALA A 234 -20.12 14.34 23.96
C ALA A 234 -21.32 13.46 24.34
N GLN A 235 -22.48 13.66 23.73
CA GLN A 235 -23.68 12.82 23.95
C GLN A 235 -23.44 11.39 23.48
N ILE A 236 -22.87 11.22 22.28
CA ILE A 236 -22.51 9.90 21.74
C ILE A 236 -21.49 9.20 22.67
N SER A 237 -20.59 9.97 23.31
CA SER A 237 -19.66 9.45 24.31
C SER A 237 -20.33 8.91 25.56
N ARG A 238 -21.35 9.61 26.09
CA ARG A 238 -21.99 9.28 27.38
C ARG A 238 -22.80 8.00 27.34
N ASP A 239 -23.40 7.68 26.20
CA ASP A 239 -24.17 6.44 26.04
C ASP A 239 -23.28 5.19 25.84
N LYS A 240 -21.99 5.35 25.51
CA LYS A 240 -21.14 4.21 25.09
C LYS A 240 -19.63 4.30 25.42
N ASN A 241 -19.15 5.23 26.26
CA ASN A 241 -17.71 5.51 26.47
C ASN A 241 -16.92 5.78 25.15
N THR A 242 -17.58 6.22 24.08
CA THR A 242 -17.06 6.22 22.71
C THR A 242 -17.36 7.53 21.99
N ALA A 243 -16.50 8.54 22.18
CA ALA A 243 -16.44 9.68 21.27
C ALA A 243 -15.02 10.01 20.87
N VAL A 244 -14.91 10.59 19.66
CA VAL A 244 -13.68 11.18 19.11
C VAL A 244 -13.04 12.21 20.07
N HIS A 245 -13.79 12.74 21.04
CA HIS A 245 -13.26 13.62 22.09
C HIS A 245 -12.25 12.92 23.03
N ASN A 246 -12.32 11.60 23.25
CA ASN A 246 -11.32 10.83 24.03
C ASN A 246 -10.11 10.37 23.18
N LEU A 247 -10.25 10.43 21.85
CA LEU A 247 -9.29 10.01 20.84
C LEU A 247 -8.06 10.93 20.79
N LEU A 248 -8.22 12.16 21.29
CA LEU A 248 -7.22 13.21 21.19
C LEU A 248 -6.80 13.78 22.57
N SER A 249 -6.97 12.99 23.63
CA SER A 249 -6.09 13.18 24.78
C SER A 249 -4.66 12.91 24.28
N ARG A 250 -3.74 13.87 24.46
CA ARG A 250 -2.33 13.75 24.06
C ARG A 250 -1.67 12.42 24.46
N SER A 251 -2.20 11.75 25.48
CA SER A 251 -1.79 10.42 25.98
C SER A 251 -2.18 9.22 25.11
N ASN A 252 -3.15 9.33 24.19
CA ASN A 252 -3.45 8.28 23.20
C ASN A 252 -2.76 8.54 21.84
N MET A 253 -2.31 9.78 21.61
CA MET A 253 -1.39 10.13 20.51
C MET A 253 0.09 9.96 20.90
N SER A 254 0.39 9.61 22.16
CA SER A 254 1.75 9.47 22.62
C SER A 254 2.39 8.16 22.14
N VAL A 255 3.26 8.31 21.13
CA VAL A 255 4.54 7.59 21.00
C VAL A 255 4.45 6.07 20.82
N GLN A 256 3.78 5.64 19.74
CA GLN A 256 4.20 4.45 19.01
C GLN A 256 3.99 4.67 17.51
N THR A 257 5.06 5.12 16.84
CA THR A 257 5.47 4.75 15.46
C THR A 257 4.39 4.55 14.38
N LYS A 258 3.26 5.27 14.43
CA LYS A 258 2.17 5.04 13.47
C LYS A 258 2.44 5.77 12.16
N ILE A 259 2.95 5.04 11.19
CA ILE A 259 3.01 5.50 9.81
C ILE A 259 1.59 5.59 9.25
N LEU A 260 1.19 6.78 8.81
CA LEU A 260 -0.06 6.98 8.09
C LEU A 260 0.07 6.41 6.67
N HIS A 261 -1.04 5.87 6.17
CA HIS A 261 -1.10 5.32 4.82
C HIS A 261 -2.49 5.50 4.22
N CYS A 262 -2.55 5.52 2.89
CA CYS A 262 -3.77 5.39 2.11
C CYS A 262 -3.83 3.98 1.52
N THR A 263 -4.85 3.21 1.87
CA THR A 263 -5.04 1.84 1.36
C THR A 263 -5.47 1.89 -0.11
N MET A 264 -4.70 1.23 -0.98
CA MET A 264 -4.97 1.14 -2.43
C MET A 264 -5.74 -0.15 -2.75
N LYS A 265 -5.32 -1.27 -2.17
CA LYS A 265 -5.98 -2.58 -2.27
C LYS A 265 -5.94 -3.30 -0.94
N PHE A 266 -7.10 -3.62 -0.39
CA PHE A 266 -7.22 -4.46 0.79
C PHE A 266 -7.30 -5.93 0.37
N ILE A 267 -6.48 -6.78 0.98
CA ILE A 267 -6.47 -8.24 0.74
C ILE A 267 -7.06 -8.98 1.95
N GLY A 268 -6.70 -8.54 3.16
CA GLY A 268 -7.21 -9.10 4.41
C GLY A 268 -6.58 -10.44 4.78
N LYS A 269 -7.30 -11.24 5.56
CA LYS A 269 -6.84 -12.58 5.98
C LYS A 269 -6.72 -13.50 4.76
N ILE A 270 -5.74 -14.39 4.80
CA ILE A 270 -5.47 -15.32 3.70
C ILE A 270 -6.58 -16.38 3.64
N THR A 271 -7.34 -16.34 2.55
CA THR A 271 -8.41 -17.27 2.16
C THR A 271 -8.22 -17.61 0.69
N ASP A 272 -8.97 -18.58 0.15
CA ASP A 272 -8.89 -18.88 -1.28
C ASP A 272 -9.33 -17.70 -2.15
N GLN A 273 -10.30 -16.91 -1.69
CA GLN A 273 -10.74 -15.72 -2.39
C GLN A 273 -9.65 -14.63 -2.37
N SER A 274 -9.09 -14.31 -1.21
CA SER A 274 -8.08 -13.25 -1.12
C SER A 274 -6.77 -13.61 -1.84
N ARG A 275 -6.45 -14.90 -1.99
CA ARG A 275 -5.36 -15.37 -2.87
C ARG A 275 -5.64 -15.09 -4.35
N LYS A 276 -6.88 -15.31 -4.81
CA LYS A 276 -7.30 -14.99 -6.18
C LYS A 276 -7.26 -13.48 -6.42
N ASP A 277 -7.79 -12.70 -5.48
CA ASP A 277 -7.80 -11.24 -5.56
C ASP A 277 -6.37 -10.68 -5.64
N TYR A 278 -5.46 -11.18 -4.79
CA TYR A 278 -4.04 -10.85 -4.87
C TYR A 278 -3.45 -11.23 -6.23
N THR A 279 -3.74 -12.45 -6.73
CA THR A 279 -3.17 -12.93 -8.00
C THR A 279 -3.61 -12.05 -9.17
N ASN A 280 -4.89 -11.68 -9.22
CA ASN A 280 -5.44 -10.81 -10.25
C ASN A 280 -4.83 -9.41 -10.17
N TYR A 281 -4.74 -8.83 -8.97
CA TYR A 281 -4.16 -7.50 -8.76
C TYR A 281 -2.65 -7.48 -9.10
N ALA A 282 -1.90 -8.46 -8.61
CA ALA A 282 -0.45 -8.56 -8.82
C ALA A 282 -0.05 -8.99 -10.24
N ALA A 283 -0.97 -9.54 -11.04
CA ALA A 283 -0.74 -9.85 -12.45
C ALA A 283 -0.53 -8.59 -13.30
N ASN A 284 -1.06 -7.44 -12.87
CA ASN A 284 -0.80 -6.18 -13.52
C ASN A 284 0.64 -5.74 -13.26
N ARG A 285 1.46 -5.69 -14.32
CA ARG A 285 2.87 -5.30 -14.25
C ARG A 285 3.07 -3.93 -13.60
N LEU A 286 2.13 -2.99 -13.79
CA LEU A 286 2.19 -1.66 -13.16
C LEU A 286 2.27 -1.75 -11.63
N ILE A 287 1.57 -2.69 -10.99
CA ILE A 287 1.62 -2.89 -9.53
C ILE A 287 3.04 -3.28 -9.12
N SER A 288 3.58 -4.35 -9.71
CA SER A 288 4.92 -4.84 -9.37
C SER A 288 6.03 -3.85 -9.71
N HIS A 289 5.85 -3.04 -10.77
CA HIS A 289 6.81 -2.03 -11.18
C HIS A 289 6.73 -0.74 -10.34
N SER A 290 5.60 -0.51 -9.68
CA SER A 290 5.40 0.65 -8.79
C SER A 290 5.84 0.41 -7.36
N LEU A 291 6.19 -0.83 -6.97
CA LEU A 291 6.69 -1.13 -5.63
C LEU A 291 7.94 -0.29 -5.32
N GLY A 292 7.85 0.46 -4.22
CA GLY A 292 8.88 1.39 -3.80
C GLY A 292 8.95 2.70 -4.59
N LYS A 293 7.97 2.99 -5.46
CA LYS A 293 7.84 4.29 -6.15
C LYS A 293 7.24 5.34 -5.21
N MET A 294 7.75 6.57 -5.29
CA MET A 294 7.15 7.72 -4.65
C MET A 294 6.00 8.30 -5.50
N PHE A 295 4.88 8.59 -4.84
CA PHE A 295 3.72 9.27 -5.41
C PHE A 295 3.41 10.53 -4.59
N ARG A 296 3.19 11.64 -5.30
CA ARG A 296 2.69 12.87 -4.70
C ARG A 296 1.17 12.81 -4.56
N ALA A 297 0.67 13.34 -3.46
CA ALA A 297 -0.75 13.55 -3.22
C ALA A 297 -0.95 14.90 -2.53
N TYR A 298 -2.19 15.36 -2.49
CA TYR A 298 -2.57 16.57 -1.79
C TYR A 298 -3.68 16.26 -0.79
N ILE A 299 -3.54 16.75 0.43
CA ILE A 299 -4.64 16.77 1.38
C ILE A 299 -5.51 17.96 1.02
N VAL A 300 -6.78 17.70 0.69
CA VAL A 300 -7.75 18.71 0.28
C VAL A 300 -8.72 19.11 1.38
N GLY A 301 -8.74 18.35 2.47
CA GLY A 301 -9.68 18.55 3.56
C GLY A 301 -9.64 17.43 4.59
N PHE A 302 -10.46 17.57 5.62
CA PHE A 302 -10.64 16.58 6.68
C PHE A 302 -12.11 16.24 6.84
N THR A 303 -12.40 14.96 7.03
CA THR A 303 -13.74 14.48 7.40
C THR A 303 -13.73 14.08 8.87
N ILE A 304 -14.72 14.58 9.60
CA ILE A 304 -14.94 14.30 11.02
C ILE A 304 -16.31 13.67 11.15
N THR A 305 -16.36 12.48 11.73
CA THR A 305 -17.60 11.81 12.13
C THR A 305 -17.52 11.44 13.61
N PRO A 306 -18.60 10.96 14.24
CA PRO A 306 -18.52 10.40 15.59
C PRO A 306 -17.59 9.18 15.71
N ARG A 307 -17.23 8.54 14.59
CA ARG A 307 -16.42 7.32 14.57
C ARG A 307 -14.99 7.58 14.13
N THR A 308 -14.76 8.50 13.19
CA THR A 308 -13.47 8.63 12.48
C THR A 308 -13.07 10.08 12.22
N LEU A 309 -11.76 10.31 12.15
CA LEU A 309 -11.12 11.53 11.69
C LEU A 309 -10.16 11.17 10.55
N ALA A 310 -10.32 11.80 9.39
CA ALA A 310 -9.57 11.42 8.19
C ALA A 310 -9.14 12.63 7.36
N ALA A 311 -7.91 12.58 6.82
CA ALA A 311 -7.45 13.51 5.80
C ALA A 311 -7.85 12.97 4.42
N ARG A 312 -8.53 13.78 3.60
CA ARG A 312 -8.98 13.42 2.25
C ARG A 312 -7.90 13.70 1.23
N LEU A 313 -7.67 12.77 0.31
CA LEU A 313 -6.57 12.84 -0.65
C LEU A 313 -7.04 13.11 -2.07
N LEU A 314 -6.23 13.89 -2.78
CA LEU A 314 -6.28 14.08 -4.22
C LEU A 314 -4.96 13.63 -4.85
N PHE A 315 -5.03 12.80 -5.88
CA PHE A 315 -3.86 12.35 -6.62
C PHE A 315 -3.78 13.04 -7.98
N PRO A 316 -2.73 13.83 -8.26
CA PRO A 316 -2.53 14.43 -9.58
C PRO A 316 -2.03 13.42 -10.63
N ASP A 317 -1.35 12.35 -10.19
CA ASP A 317 -0.70 11.37 -11.07
C ASP A 317 -1.66 10.22 -11.39
N ARG A 318 -2.02 10.07 -12.67
CA ARG A 318 -2.84 8.95 -13.17
C ARG A 318 -2.19 7.58 -12.95
N HIS A 319 -0.88 7.50 -12.72
CA HIS A 319 -0.26 6.25 -12.31
C HIS A 319 -0.75 5.80 -10.93
N ALA A 320 -0.98 6.72 -9.98
CA ALA A 320 -1.53 6.36 -8.67
C ALA A 320 -2.97 5.83 -8.80
N TRP A 321 -3.72 6.37 -9.76
CA TRP A 321 -5.09 5.96 -10.07
C TRP A 321 -5.13 4.50 -10.52
N ALA A 322 -4.20 4.09 -11.39
CA ALA A 322 -4.11 2.70 -11.84
C ALA A 322 -3.78 1.68 -10.73
N LEU A 323 -3.37 2.15 -9.53
CA LEU A 323 -3.13 1.29 -8.37
C LEU A 323 -4.39 1.10 -7.52
N TRP A 324 -5.43 1.91 -7.72
CA TRP A 324 -6.61 1.94 -6.88
C TRP A 324 -7.58 0.81 -7.22
N ASP A 325 -7.87 -0.01 -6.20
CA ASP A 325 -8.80 -1.13 -6.27
C ASP A 325 -9.60 -1.22 -4.96
N GLN A 326 -10.23 -0.09 -4.62
CA GLN A 326 -11.26 0.03 -3.58
C GLN A 326 -12.62 0.29 -4.23
N ASP A 327 -13.69 -0.03 -3.49
CA ASP A 327 -15.04 0.33 -3.89
C ASP A 327 -15.41 1.73 -3.38
N ASP A 328 -15.41 2.69 -4.31
CA ASP A 328 -15.86 4.07 -4.10
C ASP A 328 -17.39 4.20 -3.96
N ASN A 329 -18.14 3.08 -4.03
CA ASN A 329 -19.59 3.03 -3.81
C ASN A 329 -19.99 2.15 -2.62
N GLU A 330 -19.05 1.72 -1.77
CA GLU A 330 -19.37 0.85 -0.63
C GLU A 330 -20.31 1.57 0.36
N LEU A 331 -21.50 1.01 0.56
CA LEU A 331 -22.44 1.52 1.56
C LEU A 331 -21.93 1.27 2.98
N PRO A 332 -22.19 2.18 3.94
CA PRO A 332 -21.88 1.94 5.35
C PRO A 332 -22.56 0.66 5.85
N LYS A 333 -21.82 -0.18 6.57
CA LYS A 333 -22.38 -1.35 7.25
C LYS A 333 -23.19 -0.87 8.45
N ASN A 334 -24.51 -1.01 8.43
CA ASN A 334 -25.37 -0.69 9.56
C ASN A 334 -25.05 -1.62 10.75
N GLU A 335 -24.44 -1.09 11.81
CA GLU A 335 -24.41 -1.76 13.12
C GLU A 335 -25.77 -1.61 13.82
N SER A 336 -26.76 -2.40 13.40
CA SER A 336 -27.96 -2.69 14.19
C SER A 336 -28.78 -3.83 13.58
N ALA A 337 -28.38 -5.08 13.87
CA ALA A 337 -29.28 -6.24 14.02
C ALA A 337 -28.46 -7.53 14.26
N SER A 338 -27.76 -7.63 15.40
CA SER A 338 -27.31 -8.93 15.92
C SER A 338 -27.33 -8.93 17.45
N SER A 339 -28.51 -8.78 18.02
CA SER A 339 -28.77 -9.23 19.39
C SER A 339 -30.21 -9.73 19.54
N SER A 340 -30.33 -10.93 20.13
CA SER A 340 -31.53 -11.74 20.43
C SER A 340 -32.23 -12.36 19.20
N SER A 341 -32.46 -13.68 19.14
CA SER A 341 -33.00 -14.53 20.19
C SER A 341 -32.36 -15.93 20.25
N SER A 342 -32.11 -16.35 21.49
CA SER A 342 -31.81 -17.70 21.94
C SER A 342 -33.09 -18.54 22.02
N SER A 343 -32.99 -19.78 21.56
CA SER A 343 -33.67 -21.00 22.03
C SER A 343 -35.14 -20.96 22.46
N SER A 344 -35.98 -21.64 21.67
CA SER A 344 -37.06 -22.47 22.20
C SER A 344 -37.29 -23.69 21.30
N SER A 345 -37.09 -24.86 21.91
CA SER A 345 -37.25 -26.22 21.39
C SER A 345 -38.72 -26.53 21.05
N GLN A 346 -38.99 -27.16 19.90
CA GLN A 346 -40.09 -28.12 19.76
C GLN A 346 -39.69 -29.27 18.83
N ILE A 347 -40.04 -30.48 19.26
CA ILE A 347 -39.82 -31.80 18.69
C ILE A 347 -41.01 -32.15 17.77
N VAL A 348 -40.86 -33.17 16.91
CA VAL A 348 -41.91 -33.98 16.20
C VAL A 348 -42.26 -33.40 14.80
N THR A 349 -42.25 -34.07 13.63
CA THR A 349 -42.20 -35.49 13.19
C THR A 349 -41.71 -35.59 11.73
N ASN A 350 -41.24 -36.79 11.35
CA ASN A 350 -41.08 -37.25 9.96
C ASN A 350 -42.33 -37.05 9.10
N ASP A 351 -42.16 -36.70 7.82
CA ASP A 351 -42.86 -37.39 6.73
C ASP A 351 -42.18 -37.24 5.36
N ASN A 352 -42.07 -38.38 4.67
CA ASN A 352 -41.59 -38.54 3.30
C ASN A 352 -42.64 -38.03 2.30
N LYS A 353 -42.23 -37.31 1.24
CA LYS A 353 -42.68 -37.59 -0.14
C LYS A 353 -41.90 -36.82 -1.21
N LYS A 354 -41.66 -37.54 -2.29
CA LYS A 354 -40.91 -37.22 -3.52
C LYS A 354 -41.57 -36.13 -4.36
N SER A 355 -40.75 -35.29 -5.01
CA SER A 355 -40.93 -34.88 -6.42
C SER A 355 -39.68 -34.18 -7.00
N ARG A 356 -39.09 -34.78 -8.04
CA ARG A 356 -38.31 -34.13 -9.13
C ARG A 356 -39.32 -33.60 -10.19
N PRO A 357 -39.00 -32.77 -11.22
CA PRO A 357 -37.74 -32.61 -11.99
C PRO A 357 -37.39 -31.10 -12.26
N HIS A 358 -36.37 -30.63 -12.97
CA HIS A 358 -35.81 -30.97 -14.29
C HIS A 358 -34.38 -30.42 -14.46
N ARG A 359 -33.54 -31.24 -15.08
CA ARG A 359 -32.19 -30.93 -15.58
C ARG A 359 -32.27 -30.98 -17.10
N ARG A 360 -31.87 -29.92 -17.80
CA ARG A 360 -31.56 -29.96 -19.25
C ARG A 360 -30.06 -29.77 -19.43
N ASN A 361 -29.43 -30.81 -19.96
CA ASN A 361 -28.07 -30.82 -20.50
C ASN A 361 -28.05 -30.08 -21.84
N ASN A 362 -26.90 -29.54 -22.22
CA ASN A 362 -26.31 -29.92 -23.50
C ASN A 362 -24.78 -29.95 -23.42
N LYS A 363 -24.23 -31.05 -23.94
CA LYS A 363 -22.82 -31.40 -24.06
C LYS A 363 -22.28 -30.89 -25.39
N SER A 364 -20.99 -30.60 -25.45
CA SER A 364 -20.16 -30.97 -26.61
C SER A 364 -18.76 -31.39 -26.14
N LYS A 365 -18.30 -32.50 -26.72
CA LYS A 365 -17.05 -33.23 -26.50
C LYS A 365 -15.87 -32.50 -27.14
N ILE A 366 -14.68 -32.54 -26.53
CA ILE A 366 -13.39 -32.56 -27.26
C ILE A 366 -12.44 -33.55 -26.58
N THR A 367 -11.78 -34.34 -27.43
CA THR A 367 -10.85 -35.45 -27.21
C THR A 367 -9.43 -34.98 -26.89
N THR A 368 -8.68 -35.86 -26.21
CA THR A 368 -7.24 -35.78 -25.89
C THR A 368 -6.33 -35.99 -27.10
N THR A 369 -5.28 -35.15 -27.25
CA THR A 369 -3.89 -35.49 -27.63
C THR A 369 -2.99 -34.24 -27.61
N ASP A 370 -1.81 -34.38 -27.00
CA ASP A 370 -0.55 -33.62 -27.00
C ASP A 370 -0.36 -32.37 -27.88
N ASN A 371 0.16 -31.29 -27.27
CA ASN A 371 1.52 -30.76 -27.54
C ASN A 371 1.78 -29.43 -26.81
N LEU A 372 2.96 -29.35 -26.19
CA LEU A 372 3.58 -28.12 -25.72
C LEU A 372 3.81 -27.19 -26.91
N ASN A 373 3.16 -26.03 -26.92
CA ASN A 373 3.62 -24.88 -27.70
C ASN A 373 3.35 -23.58 -26.95
N THR A 374 4.45 -22.89 -26.70
CA THR A 374 4.55 -21.52 -26.20
C THR A 374 3.90 -20.56 -27.20
N ASN A 375 2.87 -19.83 -26.78
CA ASN A 375 2.51 -18.51 -27.30
C ASN A 375 1.59 -17.83 -26.28
N ASP A 376 2.15 -16.87 -25.55
CA ASP A 376 1.43 -15.97 -24.65
C ASP A 376 0.62 -14.96 -25.47
N ASP A 377 -0.65 -15.28 -25.75
CA ASP A 377 -1.60 -14.32 -26.29
C ASP A 377 -2.14 -13.42 -25.18
N TYR A 378 -1.84 -12.12 -25.31
CA TYR A 378 -2.18 -11.04 -24.41
C TYR A 378 -3.69 -10.84 -24.30
N ASN A 379 -4.26 -11.15 -23.13
CA ASN A 379 -5.66 -10.87 -22.82
C ASN A 379 -5.78 -9.49 -22.13
N THR A 380 -5.89 -8.44 -22.94
CA THR A 380 -5.95 -7.02 -22.54
C THR A 380 -7.34 -6.55 -22.06
N SER A 381 -8.13 -7.41 -21.41
CA SER A 381 -9.57 -7.15 -21.21
C SER A 381 -10.01 -6.77 -19.79
N MET A 382 -9.10 -6.34 -18.89
CA MET A 382 -9.50 -5.86 -17.54
C MET A 382 -8.79 -4.57 -17.09
N VAL A 383 -8.86 -3.53 -17.92
CA VAL A 383 -8.73 -2.14 -17.46
C VAL A 383 -10.08 -1.49 -17.76
N ARG A 384 -10.84 -1.10 -16.73
CA ARG A 384 -11.99 -0.20 -16.93
C ARG A 384 -11.45 1.07 -17.56
N SER A 385 -11.88 1.42 -18.78
CA SER A 385 -11.49 2.70 -19.37
C SER A 385 -12.01 3.81 -18.46
N LEU A 386 -11.11 4.68 -18.00
CA LEU A 386 -11.48 5.94 -17.33
C LEU A 386 -12.46 6.69 -18.26
N GLY A 387 -13.60 7.13 -17.73
CA GLY A 387 -14.59 7.86 -18.53
C GLY A 387 -14.06 9.25 -18.89
N ASP A 388 -14.52 9.82 -20.01
CA ASP A 388 -14.05 11.13 -20.49
C ASP A 388 -14.23 12.26 -19.45
N ASP A 389 -15.20 12.14 -18.54
CA ASP A 389 -15.44 13.08 -17.43
C ASP A 389 -14.33 13.06 -16.37
N ASP A 390 -13.77 11.88 -16.07
CA ASP A 390 -12.63 11.72 -15.14
C ASP A 390 -11.36 12.37 -15.71
N ILE A 391 -11.21 12.34 -17.03
CA ILE A 391 -10.07 12.89 -17.78
C ILE A 391 -10.12 14.43 -17.78
N LEU A 392 -11.31 15.00 -17.98
CA LEU A 392 -11.53 16.45 -18.03
C LEU A 392 -11.33 17.13 -16.66
N LEU A 393 -11.64 16.41 -15.57
CA LEU A 393 -11.48 16.89 -14.20
C LEU A 393 -9.99 17.08 -13.84
N VAL A 394 -9.13 16.14 -14.22
CA VAL A 394 -7.69 16.16 -13.91
C VAL A 394 -6.94 17.25 -14.69
N ASP A 395 -7.22 17.37 -15.99
CA ASP A 395 -6.52 18.34 -16.84
C ASP A 395 -6.88 19.79 -16.47
N LYS A 396 -8.11 20.03 -15.98
CA LYS A 396 -8.50 21.32 -15.38
C LYS A 396 -7.87 21.58 -14.02
N VAL A 397 -7.68 20.53 -13.19
CA VAL A 397 -7.01 20.62 -11.88
C VAL A 397 -5.51 20.95 -12.01
N LEU A 398 -4.84 20.51 -13.08
CA LEU A 398 -3.40 20.70 -13.27
C LEU A 398 -2.99 22.01 -13.97
N THR A 399 -3.92 22.75 -14.61
CA THR A 399 -3.56 23.83 -15.56
C THR A 399 -3.87 25.28 -15.13
N SER A 400 -4.61 25.54 -14.05
CA SER A 400 -4.95 26.91 -13.59
C SER A 400 -4.51 27.24 -12.14
N ASN A 401 -4.78 28.45 -11.60
CA ASN A 401 -4.34 28.87 -10.25
C ASN A 401 -5.07 28.10 -9.13
N ILE A 402 -4.36 27.69 -8.07
CA ILE A 402 -4.86 26.78 -7.00
C ILE A 402 -5.96 27.41 -6.11
N SER A 403 -5.98 28.74 -5.94
CA SER A 403 -6.87 29.42 -4.98
C SER A 403 -8.33 29.58 -5.46
N GLU A 404 -8.59 29.68 -6.77
CA GLU A 404 -9.96 29.72 -7.31
C GLU A 404 -10.64 28.34 -7.39
N LYS A 405 -9.89 27.25 -7.12
CA LYS A 405 -10.26 25.86 -7.46
C LYS A 405 -11.02 25.04 -6.41
N ILE A 406 -11.12 25.51 -5.17
CA ILE A 406 -11.66 24.65 -4.08
C ILE A 406 -13.19 24.58 -4.07
N SER A 407 -13.86 25.49 -4.77
CA SER A 407 -15.29 25.37 -5.10
C SER A 407 -15.63 24.10 -5.90
N PHE A 408 -14.69 23.53 -6.67
CA PHE A 408 -14.90 22.30 -7.46
C PHE A 408 -14.69 20.98 -6.68
N LEU A 409 -14.16 21.03 -5.45
CA LEU A 409 -13.89 19.85 -4.64
C LEU A 409 -15.09 19.45 -3.76
N HIS A 410 -16.24 20.09 -3.94
CA HIS A 410 -17.45 19.93 -3.11
C HIS A 410 -18.68 19.60 -3.97
N PRO A 411 -19.33 18.44 -3.76
CA PRO A 411 -18.79 17.27 -3.07
C PRO A 411 -17.64 16.66 -3.87
N THR A 412 -16.70 16.00 -3.22
CA THR A 412 -15.66 15.21 -3.91
C THR A 412 -16.26 13.86 -4.27
N PHE A 413 -16.79 13.73 -5.48
CA PHE A 413 -17.43 12.52 -6.00
C PHE A 413 -16.57 11.83 -7.07
N GLY A 414 -16.87 10.57 -7.38
CA GLY A 414 -16.24 9.83 -8.47
C GLY A 414 -15.10 8.91 -8.03
N TYR A 415 -14.26 8.55 -8.99
CA TYR A 415 -13.11 7.66 -8.78
C TYR A 415 -12.14 8.27 -7.74
N LEU A 416 -11.63 7.45 -6.81
CA LEU A 416 -10.79 7.87 -5.68
C LEU A 416 -11.47 8.74 -4.63
N SER A 417 -12.79 8.92 -4.67
CA SER A 417 -13.51 9.75 -3.68
C SER A 417 -13.34 9.24 -2.24
N ARG A 418 -13.05 7.95 -2.06
CA ARG A 418 -12.74 7.33 -0.76
C ARG A 418 -11.26 7.45 -0.36
N ALA A 419 -10.36 7.97 -1.19
CA ALA A 419 -8.93 8.04 -0.87
C ALA A 419 -8.65 8.94 0.36
N HIS A 420 -8.00 8.36 1.38
CA HIS A 420 -7.82 9.04 2.66
C HIS A 420 -6.63 8.51 3.47
N LEU A 421 -6.23 9.31 4.47
CA LEU A 421 -5.40 8.87 5.59
C LEU A 421 -6.28 8.83 6.85
N THR A 422 -6.34 7.68 7.53
CA THR A 422 -7.06 7.57 8.81
C THR A 422 -6.22 8.19 9.93
N CYS A 423 -6.60 9.37 10.39
CA CYS A 423 -5.91 10.12 11.45
C CYS A 423 -6.39 9.71 12.86
N GLY A 424 -7.65 9.30 13.01
CA GLY A 424 -8.21 8.85 14.29
C GLY A 424 -9.42 7.93 14.12
N VAL A 425 -9.57 6.96 15.03
CA VAL A 425 -10.72 6.05 15.14
C VAL A 425 -11.22 5.94 16.58
N ALA A 426 -12.53 5.99 16.78
CA ALA A 426 -13.13 5.84 18.10
C ALA A 426 -12.85 4.44 18.69
N PRO A 427 -12.83 4.28 20.03
CA PRO A 427 -12.62 2.97 20.65
C PRO A 427 -13.59 1.91 20.11
N GLY A 428 -13.09 0.72 19.79
CA GLY A 428 -13.89 -0.38 19.22
C GLY A 428 -14.18 -0.26 17.72
N ILE A 429 -13.82 0.86 17.07
CA ILE A 429 -13.99 1.05 15.62
C ILE A 429 -12.71 0.65 14.87
N ASN A 430 -12.87 -0.12 13.80
CA ASN A 430 -11.78 -0.47 12.90
C ASN A 430 -11.49 0.65 11.90
N ALA A 431 -10.22 0.87 11.56
CA ALA A 431 -9.81 1.87 10.56
C ALA A 431 -10.41 1.67 9.16
N SER A 432 -10.86 0.46 8.82
CA SER A 432 -11.57 0.19 7.56
C SER A 432 -12.90 0.96 7.46
N GLN A 433 -13.49 1.36 8.59
CA GLN A 433 -14.75 2.12 8.64
C GLN A 433 -14.61 3.54 8.06
N THR A 434 -13.41 4.14 8.16
CA THR A 434 -13.15 5.52 7.75
C THR A 434 -13.53 5.79 6.29
N GLY A 435 -13.26 4.84 5.39
CA GLY A 435 -13.60 5.02 3.98
C GLY A 435 -15.11 5.07 3.74
N SER A 436 -15.89 4.19 4.37
CA SER A 436 -17.35 4.22 4.27
C SER A 436 -17.94 5.47 4.92
N ASP A 437 -17.34 5.96 6.02
CA ASP A 437 -17.73 7.22 6.65
C ASP A 437 -17.54 8.43 5.71
N ILE A 438 -16.46 8.45 4.93
CA ILE A 438 -16.21 9.49 3.93
C ILE A 438 -17.26 9.44 2.82
N LEU A 439 -17.58 8.25 2.30
CA LEU A 439 -18.60 8.09 1.26
C LEU A 439 -20.00 8.50 1.73
N ASP A 440 -20.35 8.16 2.97
CA ASP A 440 -21.59 8.61 3.61
C ASP A 440 -21.65 10.14 3.70
N MET A 441 -20.54 10.76 4.09
CA MET A 441 -20.43 12.21 4.17
C MET A 441 -20.53 12.91 2.82
N ILE A 442 -19.91 12.36 1.77
CA ILE A 442 -20.03 12.85 0.39
C ILE A 442 -21.50 12.82 -0.03
N LYS A 443 -22.18 11.69 0.17
CA LYS A 443 -23.59 11.53 -0.19
C LYS A 443 -24.47 12.51 0.58
N LYS A 444 -24.25 12.64 1.89
CA LYS A 444 -25.01 13.56 2.75
C LYS A 444 -24.85 15.01 2.31
N GLU A 445 -23.64 15.43 1.92
CA GLU A 445 -23.41 16.76 1.36
C GLU A 445 -24.14 16.96 0.03
N SER A 446 -24.06 15.99 -0.90
CA SER A 446 -24.80 16.04 -2.17
C SER A 446 -26.30 16.21 -1.96
N ASP A 447 -26.91 15.38 -1.09
CA ASP A 447 -28.35 15.40 -0.81
C ASP A 447 -28.80 16.76 -0.23
N ILE A 448 -27.96 17.38 0.60
CA ILE A 448 -28.25 18.68 1.22
C ILE A 448 -28.15 19.81 0.20
N ILE A 449 -27.13 19.78 -0.67
CA ILE A 449 -26.96 20.74 -1.76
C ILE A 449 -28.15 20.67 -2.73
N GLU A 450 -28.54 19.47 -3.15
CA GLU A 450 -29.70 19.27 -4.04
C GLU A 450 -31.01 19.78 -3.44
N LYS A 451 -31.18 19.63 -2.13
CA LYS A 451 -32.37 20.11 -1.40
C LYS A 451 -32.29 21.57 -0.98
N ASN A 452 -31.19 22.25 -1.29
CA ASN A 452 -30.93 23.64 -0.90
C ASN A 452 -31.13 23.89 0.61
N ILE A 453 -30.76 22.91 1.44
CA ILE A 453 -30.86 23.02 2.90
C ILE A 453 -29.67 23.83 3.41
N PRO A 454 -29.88 24.91 4.18
CA PRO A 454 -28.78 25.70 4.74
C PRO A 454 -27.87 24.85 5.64
N ILE A 455 -26.56 24.92 5.41
CA ILE A 455 -25.55 24.25 6.25
C ILE A 455 -24.87 25.32 7.11
N PRO A 456 -24.77 25.12 8.44
CA PRO A 456 -23.89 25.92 9.26
C PRO A 456 -22.44 25.82 8.75
N GLU A 457 -21.91 26.94 8.28
CA GLU A 457 -20.56 27.01 7.73
C GLU A 457 -19.73 28.14 8.35
N SER A 458 -18.42 27.97 8.31
CA SER A 458 -17.44 29.00 8.62
C SER A 458 -16.45 29.08 7.46
N ASN A 459 -16.05 30.30 7.12
CA ASN A 459 -15.17 30.58 5.99
C ASN A 459 -14.10 31.57 6.47
N ASP A 460 -12.87 31.09 6.63
CA ASP A 460 -11.73 31.91 7.04
C ASP A 460 -10.65 31.93 5.94
N GLU A 461 -9.49 32.52 6.20
CA GLU A 461 -8.43 32.63 5.19
C GLU A 461 -7.86 31.28 4.74
N ARG A 462 -7.98 30.22 5.55
CA ARG A 462 -7.36 28.91 5.30
C ARG A 462 -8.35 27.82 4.94
N THR A 463 -9.62 27.95 5.33
CA THR A 463 -10.57 26.85 5.30
C THR A 463 -12.00 27.30 5.05
N VAL A 464 -12.79 26.34 4.56
CA VAL A 464 -14.26 26.36 4.64
C VAL A 464 -14.68 25.14 5.45
N MET A 465 -15.33 25.36 6.59
CA MET A 465 -15.79 24.29 7.47
C MET A 465 -17.31 24.21 7.41
N LYS A 466 -17.86 23.00 7.29
CA LYS A 466 -19.30 22.74 7.18
C LYS A 466 -19.74 21.71 8.20
N PHE A 467 -20.74 22.06 9.00
CA PHE A 467 -21.28 21.19 10.04
C PHE A 467 -22.63 20.60 9.62
N PHE A 468 -22.72 19.27 9.57
CA PHE A 468 -23.86 18.54 9.04
C PHE A 468 -24.75 17.92 10.14
N GLY A 469 -24.54 18.29 11.40
CA GLY A 469 -25.25 17.71 12.54
C GLY A 469 -24.83 16.27 12.88
N ASN A 470 -25.25 15.81 14.06
CA ASN A 470 -24.99 14.46 14.59
C ASN A 470 -23.49 14.14 14.65
N GLY A 471 -22.68 15.12 15.03
CA GLY A 471 -21.23 14.93 15.15
C GLY A 471 -20.46 14.90 13.83
N ASN A 472 -21.09 15.27 12.71
CA ASN A 472 -20.48 15.23 11.38
C ASN A 472 -20.04 16.61 10.90
N CYS A 473 -18.79 16.73 10.46
CA CYS A 473 -18.21 17.96 9.96
C CYS A 473 -17.24 17.66 8.81
N ILE A 474 -17.15 18.56 7.84
CA ILE A 474 -16.09 18.54 6.82
C ILE A 474 -15.32 19.86 6.91
N VAL A 475 -14.00 19.76 6.86
CA VAL A 475 -13.08 20.89 6.74
C VAL A 475 -12.50 20.84 5.34
N TYR A 476 -12.60 21.92 4.60
CA TYR A 476 -12.04 22.06 3.26
C TYR A 476 -10.91 23.07 3.30
N LEU A 477 -9.75 22.69 2.77
CA LEU A 477 -8.56 23.55 2.79
C LEU A 477 -8.58 24.47 1.57
N LYS A 478 -8.35 25.77 1.78
CA LYS A 478 -8.16 26.79 0.73
C LYS A 478 -6.81 26.66 0.00
N GLU A 479 -5.84 26.00 0.64
CA GLU A 479 -4.58 25.60 0.04
C GLU A 479 -4.32 24.12 0.36
N PRO A 480 -4.25 23.23 -0.65
CA PRO A 480 -4.00 21.82 -0.40
C PRO A 480 -2.59 21.56 0.14
N ILE A 481 -2.47 20.64 1.10
CA ILE A 481 -1.18 20.30 1.71
C ILE A 481 -0.50 19.21 0.86
N PRO A 482 0.68 19.46 0.27
CA PRO A 482 1.40 18.45 -0.49
C PRO A 482 2.01 17.39 0.42
N ILE A 483 1.85 16.13 0.05
CA ILE A 483 2.48 14.99 0.73
C ILE A 483 3.14 14.05 -0.29
N GLU A 484 4.13 13.29 0.19
CA GLU A 484 4.86 12.32 -0.61
C GLU A 484 4.71 10.94 0.03
N THR A 485 4.36 9.95 -0.76
CA THR A 485 4.03 8.60 -0.27
C THR A 485 4.80 7.54 -1.02
N ILE A 486 5.13 6.42 -0.38
CA ILE A 486 5.75 5.26 -1.03
C ILE A 486 4.71 4.16 -1.25
N PHE A 487 4.58 3.66 -2.48
CA PHE A 487 3.74 2.49 -2.74
C PHE A 487 4.42 1.21 -2.28
N SER A 488 3.75 0.46 -1.39
CA SER A 488 4.21 -0.86 -0.97
C SER A 488 3.07 -1.74 -0.43
N GLY A 489 3.43 -2.93 0.05
CA GLY A 489 2.54 -3.82 0.81
C GLY A 489 2.83 -3.76 2.31
N TYR A 490 1.78 -3.83 3.12
CA TYR A 490 1.88 -4.08 4.57
C TYR A 490 1.75 -5.58 4.85
N PHE A 491 2.63 -6.13 5.67
CA PHE A 491 2.67 -7.54 6.03
C PHE A 491 2.49 -7.68 7.55
N HIS A 492 1.62 -8.59 7.98
CA HIS A 492 1.32 -8.85 9.39
C HIS A 492 2.33 -9.77 10.08
#